data_AF-A0A662V9C5-F1
#
_entry.id   AF-A0A662V9C5-F1
#
_cell.length_a   1.000
_cell.length_b   1.000
_cell.length_c   1.000
_cell.angle_alpha   90.00
_cell.angle_beta   90.00
_cell.angle_gamma   90.00
#
_symmetry.space_group_name_H-M   'P 1'
#
loop_
_entity.id
_entity.type
_entity.pdbx_description
1 polymer ?
#
loop_
_entity_poly.entity_id
_entity_poly.type
_entity_poly.pdbx_seq_one_letter_code
_entity_poly.pdbx_strand_id
1 'polypeptide(L)'
;GYEAAKLAVLEHLYRIGRQARVTILREITPRYYAAVGNWHIRESVRHALAAGGRRVSGPAELVEEVRRVSPVAAEALQRMIHSEARLRRLDAFLKR
;
A
#
# COMPACT_ATOMS: atom_id res chain seq x y z
N GLY A 1 -8.75 6.71 7.39
CA GLY A 1 -8.27 5.66 6.46
C GLY A 1 -6.76 5.63 6.39
N TYR A 2 -6.14 6.71 5.90
CA TYR A 2 -4.68 6.80 5.75
C TYR A 2 -3.91 6.50 7.04
N GLU A 3 -4.17 7.21 8.14
CA GLU A 3 -3.43 6.98 9.40
C GLU A 3 -3.62 5.56 9.96
N ALA A 4 -4.81 4.97 9.80
CA ALA A 4 -5.08 3.61 10.22
C ALA A 4 -4.25 2.59 9.43
N ALA A 5 -4.13 2.78 8.11
CA ALA A 5 -3.32 1.94 7.23
C ALA A 5 -1.82 2.16 7.47
N LYS A 6 -1.40 3.42 7.62
CA LYS A 6 -0.02 3.81 7.92
C LYS A 6 0.46 3.18 9.23
N LEU A 7 -0.34 3.23 10.29
CA LEU A 7 -0.01 2.61 11.57
C LEU A 7 0.25 1.11 11.41
N ALA A 8 -0.65 0.38 10.74
CA ALA A 8 -0.48 -1.06 10.50
C ALA A 8 0.79 -1.39 9.70
N VAL A 9 1.12 -0.59 8.69
CA VAL A 9 2.37 -0.74 7.93
C VAL A 9 3.59 -0.49 8.80
N LEU A 10 3.58 0.58 9.61
CA LEU A 10 4.70 0.92 10.49
C LEU A 10 4.93 -0.15 11.56
N GLU A 11 3.86 -0.68 12.16
CA GLU A 11 3.94 -1.82 13.09
C GLU A 11 4.63 -3.03 12.44
N HIS A 12 4.25 -3.38 11.21
CA HIS A 12 4.85 -4.50 10.50
C HIS A 12 6.33 -4.24 10.17
N LEU A 13 6.65 -3.07 9.61
CA LEU A 13 8.01 -2.68 9.24
C LEU A 13 8.94 -2.63 10.45
N TYR A 14 8.46 -2.08 11.57
CA TYR A 14 9.16 -2.07 12.85
C TYR A 14 9.45 -3.49 13.33
N ARG A 15 8.44 -4.36 13.34
CA ARG A 15 8.57 -5.76 13.78
C ARG A 15 9.61 -6.55 12.97
N ILE A 16 9.74 -6.29 11.66
CA ILE A 16 10.70 -6.98 10.80
C ILE A 16 12.04 -6.23 10.68
N GLY A 17 12.21 -5.10 11.35
CA GLY A 17 13.45 -4.30 11.30
C GLY A 17 13.78 -3.74 9.93
N ARG A 18 12.77 -3.36 9.12
CA ARG A 18 12.98 -2.86 7.75
C ARG A 18 12.38 -1.48 7.54
N GLN A 19 13.01 -0.72 6.66
CA GLN A 19 12.45 0.52 6.10
C GLN A 19 12.09 0.29 4.63
N ALA A 20 10.92 0.76 4.23
CA ALA A 20 10.43 0.63 2.87
C ALA A 20 9.55 1.82 2.50
N ARG A 21 9.41 2.06 1.19
CA ARG A 21 8.34 2.88 0.67
C ARG A 21 7.14 1.98 0.43
N VAL A 22 5.99 2.41 0.90
CA VAL A 22 4.77 1.59 0.86
C VAL A 22 3.68 2.37 0.17
N THR A 23 3.06 1.72 -0.81
CA THR A 23 1.87 2.21 -1.50
C THR A 23 0.71 1.31 -1.12
N ILE A 24 -0.42 1.91 -0.76
CA ILE A 24 -1.64 1.19 -0.39
C ILE A 24 -2.71 1.57 -1.39
N LEU A 25 -3.22 0.59 -2.12
CA LEU A 25 -4.35 0.75 -3.01
C LEU A 25 -5.59 0.22 -2.33
N ARG A 26 -6.62 1.05 -2.27
CA ARG A 26 -7.93 0.68 -1.75
C ARG A 26 -8.98 1.00 -2.79
N GLU A 27 -9.61 -0.06 -3.32
CA GLU A 27 -10.76 0.07 -4.19
C GLU A 27 -12.04 0.06 -3.34
N ILE A 28 -12.91 1.05 -3.55
CA ILE A 28 -14.22 1.14 -2.90
C ILE A 28 -15.25 0.90 -4.00
N THR A 29 -15.93 -0.25 -3.93
CA THR A 29 -16.96 -0.62 -4.90
C THR A 29 -18.35 -0.21 -4.39
N PRO A 30 -19.38 -0.13 -5.26
CA PRO A 30 -20.75 0.16 -4.85
C PRO A 30 -21.34 -0.83 -3.82
N ARG A 31 -20.74 -2.02 -3.67
CA ARG A 31 -21.12 -3.00 -2.65
C ARG A 31 -20.75 -2.57 -1.22
N TYR A 32 -19.88 -1.58 -1.07
CA TYR A 32 -19.51 -1.03 0.23
C TYR A 32 -20.60 -0.05 0.71
N TYR A 33 -21.65 -0.59 1.32
CA TYR A 33 -22.86 0.17 1.67
C TYR A 33 -22.86 0.79 3.07
N ALA A 34 -21.93 0.38 3.95
CA ALA A 34 -21.88 0.86 5.33
C ALA A 34 -20.46 1.25 5.76
N ALA A 35 -20.31 2.44 6.34
CA ALA A 35 -19.05 2.90 6.91
C ALA A 35 -18.89 2.36 8.33
N VAL A 36 -18.12 1.28 8.49
CA VAL A 36 -17.85 0.65 9.79
C VAL A 36 -16.71 1.31 10.59
N GLY A 37 -16.21 2.46 10.16
CA GLY A 37 -15.10 3.17 10.79
C GLY A 37 -13.71 2.75 10.30
N ASN A 38 -12.67 3.41 10.83
CA ASN A 38 -11.29 3.25 10.36
C ASN A 38 -10.59 1.99 10.89
N TRP A 39 -11.12 1.36 11.96
CA TRP A 39 -10.51 0.16 12.55
C TRP A 39 -10.42 -0.99 11.53
N HIS A 40 -11.45 -1.16 10.69
CA HIS A 40 -11.49 -2.22 9.70
C HIS A 40 -10.32 -2.10 8.70
N ILE A 41 -9.99 -0.87 8.27
CA ILE A 41 -8.85 -0.62 7.38
C ILE A 41 -7.54 -1.07 8.04
N ARG A 42 -7.36 -0.76 9.34
CA ARG A 42 -6.17 -1.17 10.09
C ARG A 42 -6.05 -2.70 10.14
N GLU A 43 -7.12 -3.39 10.49
CA GLU A 43 -7.10 -4.85 10.58
C GLU A 43 -6.93 -5.52 9.20
N SER A 44 -7.56 -5.01 8.14
CA SER A 44 -7.35 -5.52 6.78
C SER A 44 -5.87 -5.42 6.36
N VAL A 45 -5.21 -4.31 6.67
CA VAL A 45 -3.79 -4.13 6.33
C VAL A 45 -2.90 -5.04 7.17
N ARG A 46 -3.19 -5.21 8.47
CA ARG A 46 -2.47 -6.17 9.34
C ARG A 46 -2.58 -7.59 8.81
N HIS A 47 -3.78 -8.04 8.46
CA HIS A 47 -4.01 -9.37 7.89
C HIS A 47 -3.28 -9.55 6.56
N ALA A 48 -3.34 -8.56 5.65
CA ALA A 48 -2.63 -8.61 4.38
C ALA A 48 -1.11 -8.72 4.56
N LEU A 49 -0.53 -7.99 5.52
CA LEU A 49 0.89 -8.04 5.81
C LEU A 49 1.31 -9.32 6.56
N ALA A 50 0.41 -9.91 7.36
CA ALA A 50 0.65 -11.18 8.05
C ALA A 50 0.58 -12.38 7.09
N ALA A 51 -0.26 -12.32 6.05
CA ALA A 51 -0.45 -13.40 5.07
C ALA A 51 0.75 -13.65 4.14
N GLY A 52 1.83 -12.85 4.23
CA GLY A 52 3.10 -13.12 3.54
C GLY A 52 3.01 -12.94 2.01
N GLY A 53 2.58 -11.75 1.56
CA GLY A 53 2.33 -11.43 0.15
C GLY A 53 3.42 -11.81 -0.86
N ARG A 54 3.08 -11.72 -2.15
CA ARG A 54 3.95 -12.16 -3.25
C ARG A 54 5.08 -11.16 -3.55
N ARG A 55 6.29 -11.69 -3.74
CA ARG A 55 7.42 -10.92 -4.30
C ARG A 55 7.34 -10.93 -5.82
N VAL A 56 7.50 -9.75 -6.43
CA VAL A 56 7.56 -9.56 -7.88
C VAL A 56 8.93 -9.01 -8.27
N SER A 57 9.35 -9.25 -9.51
CA SER A 57 10.66 -8.88 -10.06
C SER A 57 10.73 -7.41 -10.50
N GLY A 58 9.59 -6.78 -10.80
CA GLY A 58 9.56 -5.38 -11.22
C GLY A 58 8.17 -4.77 -11.37
N PRO A 59 8.11 -3.47 -11.73
CA PRO A 59 6.85 -2.73 -11.76
C PRO A 59 5.84 -3.23 -12.80
N ALA A 60 6.31 -3.71 -13.95
CA ALA A 60 5.43 -4.26 -15.00
C ALA A 60 4.72 -5.54 -14.53
N GLU A 61 5.46 -6.47 -13.90
CA GLU A 61 4.88 -7.67 -13.30
C GLU A 61 3.87 -7.32 -12.19
N LEU A 62 4.18 -6.32 -11.36
CA LEU A 62 3.25 -5.86 -10.32
C LEU A 62 1.91 -5.38 -10.91
N VAL A 63 1.95 -4.59 -11.98
CA VAL A 63 0.73 -4.08 -12.64
C VAL A 63 -0.09 -5.22 -13.22
N GLU A 64 0.54 -6.20 -13.87
CA GLU A 64 -0.17 -7.35 -14.42
C GLU A 64 -0.78 -8.24 -13.32
N GLU A 65 -0.07 -8.47 -12.22
CA GLU A 65 -0.61 -9.21 -11.08
C GLU A 65 -1.82 -8.51 -10.45
N VAL A 66 -1.77 -7.18 -10.29
CA VAL A 66 -2.91 -6.40 -9.78
C VAL A 66 -4.06 -6.39 -10.77
N ARG A 67 -3.78 -6.33 -12.09
CA ARG A 67 -4.80 -6.33 -13.15
C ARG A 67 -5.67 -7.58 -13.14
N ARG A 68 -5.12 -8.74 -12.74
CA ARG A 68 -5.87 -9.99 -12.57
C ARG A 68 -6.94 -9.91 -11.48
N VAL A 69 -6.76 -9.04 -10.50
CA VAL A 69 -7.68 -8.84 -9.38
C VAL A 69 -8.62 -7.66 -9.64
N SER A 70 -8.07 -6.55 -10.13
CA SER A 70 -8.83 -5.33 -10.42
C SER A 70 -8.16 -4.50 -11.53
N PRO A 71 -8.80 -4.36 -12.71
CA PRO A 71 -8.31 -3.48 -13.77
C PRO A 71 -8.19 -2.02 -13.31
N VAL A 72 -9.14 -1.53 -12.51
CA VAL A 72 -9.16 -0.16 -11.99
C VAL A 72 -7.98 0.09 -11.05
N ALA A 73 -7.71 -0.86 -10.15
CA ALA A 73 -6.55 -0.76 -9.26
C ALA A 73 -5.23 -0.80 -10.04
N ALA A 74 -5.15 -1.58 -11.13
CA ALA A 74 -3.97 -1.67 -11.96
C ALA A 74 -3.68 -0.36 -12.71
N GLU A 75 -4.70 0.30 -13.24
CA GLU A 75 -4.54 1.62 -13.86
C GLU A 75 -4.08 2.67 -12.85
N ALA A 76 -4.66 2.68 -11.64
CA ALA A 76 -4.24 3.57 -10.56
C ALA A 76 -2.78 3.32 -10.17
N LEU A 77 -2.41 2.04 -10.01
CA LEU A 77 -1.04 1.63 -9.71
C LEU A 77 -0.05 2.09 -10.79
N GLN A 78 -0.40 1.91 -12.07
CA GLN A 78 0.46 2.29 -13.18
C GLN A 78 0.79 3.79 -13.14
N ARG A 79 -0.21 4.65 -12.85
CA ARG A 79 -0.01 6.09 -12.67
C ARG A 79 0.91 6.41 -11.48
N MET A 80 0.81 5.67 -10.37
CA MET A 80 1.62 5.87 -9.17
C MET A 80 3.08 5.42 -9.31
N ILE A 81 3.34 4.36 -10.09
CA ILE A 81 4.69 3.85 -10.30
C ILE A 81 5.53 4.88 -11.09
N HIS A 82 4.93 5.55 -12.06
CA HIS A 82 5.63 6.52 -12.90
C HIS A 82 6.00 7.83 -12.17
N SER A 83 5.38 8.14 -11.04
CA SER A 83 5.55 9.45 -10.38
C SER A 83 6.72 9.54 -9.39
N GLU A 84 7.43 8.45 -9.06
CA GLU A 84 8.08 8.44 -7.75
C GLU A 84 9.29 7.46 -7.67
N ALA A 85 10.51 8.00 -7.78
CA ALA A 85 11.71 7.21 -8.08
C ALA A 85 12.57 6.73 -6.90
N ARG A 86 12.49 7.31 -5.69
CA ARG A 86 13.36 6.91 -4.54
C ARG A 86 12.69 7.06 -3.17
N LEU A 87 13.05 6.16 -2.24
CA LEU A 87 12.75 6.32 -0.82
C LEU A 87 13.42 7.62 -0.33
N ARG A 88 12.64 8.57 0.17
CA ARG A 88 13.19 9.80 0.74
C ARG A 88 13.83 9.48 2.09
N ARG A 89 15.05 9.97 2.27
CA ARG A 89 15.74 9.95 3.56
C ARG A 89 15.23 11.10 4.43
N LEU A 90 15.47 11.04 5.73
CA LEU A 90 15.02 12.06 6.69
C LEU A 90 15.58 13.46 6.35
N ASP A 91 16.83 13.52 5.88
CA ASP A 91 17.50 14.78 5.48
C ASP A 91 16.79 15.50 4.33
N ALA A 92 16.02 14.77 3.51
CA ALA A 92 15.23 15.38 2.43
C ALA A 92 14.11 16.30 2.95
N PHE A 93 13.69 16.16 4.21
CA PHE A 93 12.68 17.00 4.83
C PHE A 93 13.26 18.16 5.66
N LEU A 94 14.56 18.11 5.95
CA LEU A 94 15.26 19.09 6.79
C LEU A 94 15.98 20.16 5.96
N LYS A 95 16.25 19.91 4.68
CA LYS A 95 16.83 20.90 3.75
C LYS A 95 15.71 21.83 3.27
N ARG A 96 15.65 23.03 3.84
CA ARG A 96 14.97 24.20 3.25
C ARG A 96 15.87 24.87 2.24
#